data_AF-A0A447IPR4-F1
#
_entry.id   AF-A0A447IPR4-F1
#
_cell.length_a   1.000
_cell.length_b   1.000
_cell.length_c   1.000
_cell.angle_alpha   90.00
_cell.angle_beta   90.00
_cell.angle_gamma   90.00
#
_symmetry.space_group_name_H-M   'P 1'
#
loop_
_entity.id
_entity.type
_entity.pdbx_description
1 polymer ?
#
loop_
_entity_poly.entity_id
_entity_poly.type
_entity_poly.pdbx_seq_one_letter_code
_entity_poly.pdbx_strand_id
1 'polypeptide(L)'
;MIAGLKGRASGLAGRWLLSLWLCACVSACADRQAAIDAATALAEAAYPGQLELVGTHLQKDHYDVVFAIRGDPFTRIRFGVDRDASRCRPASPCEDRLHRAYADGTAAGAKLRALNAAFPRCGVVPLAVQDEGLGPGFTAVIELDLAVQDQQPALDRLTPCIAAFRSVLPPVATPEQQSLKLRILLPEPGGAARAPALLTLDTTLADARSDEISFLTGIGPEADRIPAESLRVHPAFLSGRTMRDRLVDAAETALAGDPGGGQVATLAFPTGTRLDPQRLDVIRSYILACSTVRKGQGPCRTDIAVRLRHDLGAGEVIPEAIIRDIRDAQGNLRLSPLPGRGVG
;
A
#
# COMPACT_ATOMS: atom_id res chain seq x y z
N MET A 1 -12.22 3.67 -72.71
CA MET A 1 -13.64 3.99 -72.45
C MET A 1 -14.01 3.26 -71.16
N ILE A 2 -14.47 3.83 -70.04
CA ILE A 2 -14.96 5.14 -69.59
C ILE A 2 -14.72 5.18 -68.05
N ALA A 3 -14.47 6.39 -67.53
CA ALA A 3 -14.58 6.95 -66.16
C ALA A 3 -14.69 6.01 -64.94
N GLY A 4 -13.97 6.19 -63.82
CA GLY A 4 -13.63 7.44 -63.15
C GLY A 4 -14.50 7.62 -61.90
N LEU A 5 -13.94 7.41 -60.70
CA LEU A 5 -14.50 7.91 -59.45
C LEU A 5 -13.38 8.16 -58.41
N LYS A 6 -12.87 9.39 -58.44
CA LYS A 6 -12.24 10.04 -57.27
C LYS A 6 -13.37 10.59 -56.41
N GLY A 7 -13.35 10.37 -55.09
CA GLY A 7 -14.27 11.10 -54.21
C GLY A 7 -14.34 10.65 -52.75
N ARG A 8 -13.42 11.17 -51.93
CA ARG A 8 -13.65 11.68 -50.56
C ARG A 8 -14.47 10.81 -49.58
N ALA A 9 -13.79 10.07 -48.70
CA ALA A 9 -14.36 9.66 -47.41
C ALA A 9 -13.25 9.39 -46.37
N SER A 10 -12.42 10.39 -46.06
CA SER A 10 -11.38 10.25 -45.02
C SER A 10 -11.18 11.61 -44.36
N GLY A 11 -12.00 11.93 -43.37
CA GLY A 11 -11.91 13.21 -42.66
C GLY A 11 -12.91 13.41 -41.52
N LEU A 12 -13.97 12.59 -41.45
CA LEU A 12 -14.97 12.72 -40.39
C LEU A 12 -14.65 11.86 -39.16
N ALA A 13 -14.12 10.64 -39.30
CA ALA A 13 -13.85 9.77 -38.15
C ALA A 13 -12.79 10.32 -37.16
N GLY A 14 -11.81 11.11 -37.64
CA GLY A 14 -10.78 11.72 -36.79
C GLY A 14 -11.26 12.90 -35.95
N ARG A 15 -12.28 13.65 -36.41
CA ARG A 15 -12.82 14.82 -35.68
C ARG A 15 -13.76 14.44 -34.54
N TRP A 16 -14.48 13.31 -34.67
CA TRP A 16 -15.39 12.81 -33.61
C TRP A 16 -14.63 12.20 -32.42
N LEU A 17 -13.52 11.49 -32.67
CA LEU A 17 -12.66 10.98 -31.59
C LEU A 17 -11.93 12.10 -30.83
N LEU A 18 -11.44 13.12 -31.53
CA LEU A 18 -10.83 14.29 -30.89
C LEU A 18 -11.84 15.11 -30.07
N SER A 19 -13.08 15.28 -30.55
CA SER A 19 -14.11 16.01 -29.81
C SER A 19 -14.67 15.24 -28.61
N LEU A 20 -14.78 13.90 -28.68
CA LEU A 20 -15.11 13.07 -27.52
C LEU A 20 -14.01 13.11 -26.46
N TRP A 21 -12.74 13.10 -26.87
CA TRP A 21 -11.60 13.19 -25.94
C TRP A 21 -11.47 14.58 -25.31
N LEU A 22 -11.69 15.65 -26.09
CA LEU A 22 -11.73 17.03 -25.59
C LEU A 22 -12.91 17.27 -24.65
N CYS A 23 -14.12 16.76 -24.96
CA CYS A 23 -15.28 16.87 -24.06
C CYS A 23 -15.08 16.11 -22.75
N ALA A 24 -14.48 14.91 -22.79
CA ALA A 24 -14.19 14.13 -21.58
C ALA A 24 -13.12 14.79 -20.68
N CYS A 25 -12.11 15.43 -21.27
CA CYS A 25 -11.12 16.18 -20.51
C CYS A 25 -11.72 17.44 -19.88
N VAL A 26 -12.58 18.16 -20.61
CA VAL A 26 -13.25 19.37 -20.12
C VAL A 26 -14.26 19.03 -19.03
N SER A 27 -15.05 17.95 -19.17
CA SER A 27 -16.00 17.51 -18.14
C SER A 27 -15.28 17.07 -16.86
N ALA A 28 -14.20 16.29 -16.98
CA ALA A 28 -13.41 15.86 -15.82
C ALA A 28 -12.75 17.05 -15.09
N CYS A 29 -12.32 18.09 -15.81
CA CYS A 29 -11.78 19.30 -15.19
C CYS A 29 -12.88 20.15 -14.51
N ALA A 30 -14.05 20.27 -15.15
CA ALA A 30 -15.18 21.00 -14.58
C ALA A 30 -15.71 20.33 -13.30
N ASP A 31 -15.84 19.00 -13.31
CA ASP A 31 -16.28 18.22 -12.15
C ASP A 31 -15.29 18.34 -10.99
N ARG A 32 -13.98 18.33 -11.28
CA ARG A 32 -12.94 18.54 -10.27
C ARG A 32 -13.05 19.92 -9.63
N GLN A 33 -13.17 20.97 -10.43
CA GLN A 33 -13.25 22.34 -9.89
C GLN A 33 -14.53 22.54 -9.07
N ALA A 34 -15.67 22.01 -9.55
CA ALA A 34 -16.92 22.06 -8.82
C ALA A 34 -16.83 21.37 -7.44
N ALA A 35 -16.14 20.22 -7.37
CA ALA A 35 -15.88 19.54 -6.10
C ALA A 35 -14.99 20.38 -5.17
N ILE A 36 -13.93 20.99 -5.68
CA ILE A 36 -13.05 21.90 -4.91
C ILE A 36 -13.82 23.10 -4.37
N ASP A 37 -14.61 23.76 -5.22
CA ASP A 37 -15.36 24.96 -4.85
C ASP A 37 -16.42 24.63 -3.79
N ALA A 38 -17.17 23.54 -3.98
CA ALA A 38 -18.16 23.09 -3.01
C ALA A 38 -17.52 22.69 -1.67
N ALA A 39 -16.41 21.95 -1.72
CA ALA A 39 -15.65 21.58 -0.53
C ALA A 39 -15.13 22.80 0.24
N THR A 40 -14.52 23.75 -0.48
CA THR A 40 -13.93 24.95 0.11
C THR A 40 -15.01 25.86 0.70
N ALA A 41 -16.13 26.04 0.00
CA ALA A 41 -17.26 26.82 0.51
C ALA A 41 -17.86 26.19 1.78
N LEU A 42 -18.01 24.87 1.80
CA LEU A 42 -18.51 24.15 2.98
C LEU A 42 -17.50 24.18 4.13
N ALA A 43 -16.22 24.02 3.84
CA ALA A 43 -15.14 24.12 4.82
C ALA A 43 -15.05 25.50 5.46
N GLU A 44 -15.17 26.58 4.67
CA GLU A 44 -15.19 27.94 5.18
C GLU A 44 -16.47 28.23 5.99
N ALA A 45 -17.61 27.65 5.61
CA ALA A 45 -18.85 27.79 6.39
C ALA A 45 -18.77 27.08 7.75
N ALA A 46 -18.21 25.86 7.79
CA ALA A 46 -18.12 25.04 9.01
C ALA A 46 -16.91 25.39 9.90
N TYR A 47 -15.78 25.79 9.30
CA TYR A 47 -14.52 26.08 9.98
C TYR A 47 -13.86 27.38 9.43
N PRO A 48 -14.48 28.55 9.66
CA PRO A 48 -14.05 29.81 9.03
C PRO A 48 -12.57 30.12 9.25
N GLY A 49 -11.81 30.30 8.16
CA GLY A 49 -10.40 30.67 8.17
C GLY A 49 -9.44 29.62 8.72
N GLN A 50 -9.88 28.42 9.12
CA GLN A 50 -9.02 27.41 9.73
C GLN A 50 -8.38 26.47 8.71
N LEU A 51 -9.10 26.16 7.64
CA LEU A 51 -8.70 25.18 6.63
C LEU A 51 -8.09 25.85 5.40
N GLU A 52 -7.02 25.27 4.87
CA GLU A 52 -6.40 25.68 3.62
C GLU A 52 -6.33 24.50 2.64
N LEU A 53 -6.73 24.71 1.40
CA LEU A 53 -6.70 23.67 0.37
C LEU A 53 -5.24 23.37 -0.01
N VAL A 54 -4.85 22.09 0.07
CA VAL A 54 -3.49 21.66 -0.28
C VAL A 54 -3.46 20.63 -1.42
N GLY A 55 -4.58 19.96 -1.71
CA GLY A 55 -4.62 18.96 -2.76
C GLY A 55 -6.02 18.51 -3.15
N THR A 56 -6.10 17.85 -4.31
CA THR A 56 -7.33 17.18 -4.75
C THR A 56 -6.98 16.00 -5.66
N HIS A 57 -7.57 14.84 -5.36
CA HIS A 57 -7.32 13.59 -6.09
C HIS A 57 -8.63 13.01 -6.60
N LEU A 58 -8.64 12.56 -7.85
CA LEU A 58 -9.79 11.86 -8.44
C LEU A 58 -9.79 10.41 -7.96
N GLN A 59 -10.91 9.98 -7.39
CA GLN A 59 -11.21 8.59 -7.08
C GLN A 59 -12.23 8.01 -8.07
N LYS A 60 -12.51 6.71 -7.96
CA LYS A 60 -13.41 5.99 -8.89
C LYS A 60 -14.79 6.64 -8.96
N ASP A 61 -15.33 7.09 -7.84
CA ASP A 61 -16.70 7.59 -7.68
C ASP A 61 -16.81 8.97 -7.02
N HIS A 62 -15.71 9.54 -6.52
CA HIS A 62 -15.67 10.83 -5.84
C HIS A 62 -14.33 11.56 -6.07
N TYR A 63 -14.20 12.76 -5.51
CA TYR A 63 -12.94 13.50 -5.38
C TYR A 63 -12.53 13.57 -3.92
N ASP A 64 -11.30 13.21 -3.60
CA ASP A 64 -10.70 13.50 -2.31
C ASP A 64 -10.14 14.92 -2.34
N VAL A 65 -10.75 15.84 -1.60
CA VAL A 65 -10.24 17.20 -1.39
C VAL A 65 -9.47 17.21 -0.07
N VAL A 66 -8.20 17.60 -0.11
CA VAL A 66 -7.32 17.60 1.06
C VAL A 66 -7.11 19.02 1.56
N PHE A 67 -7.40 19.24 2.84
CA PHE A 67 -7.12 20.49 3.54
C PHE A 67 -6.00 20.30 4.56
N ALA A 68 -5.20 21.33 4.80
CA ALA A 68 -4.39 21.47 6.00
C ALA A 68 -5.09 22.40 7.00
N ILE A 69 -4.76 22.27 8.28
CA ILE A 69 -5.12 23.27 9.30
C ILE A 69 -4.01 24.32 9.32
N ARG A 70 -4.37 25.60 9.17
CA ARG A 70 -3.41 26.69 9.13
C ARG A 70 -2.54 26.70 10.39
N GLY A 71 -1.22 26.76 10.18
CA GLY A 71 -0.24 26.76 11.27
C GLY A 71 -0.04 25.42 11.98
N ASP A 72 -0.71 24.35 11.55
CA ASP A 72 -0.53 23.00 12.07
C ASP A 72 0.15 22.08 11.02
N PRO A 73 1.44 21.76 11.17
CA PRO A 73 2.14 20.91 10.22
C PRO A 73 1.75 19.44 10.30
N PHE A 74 1.02 19.01 11.33
CA PHE A 74 0.73 17.60 11.58
C PHE A 74 -0.62 17.13 11.03
N THR A 75 -1.54 18.05 10.78
CA THR A 75 -2.93 17.72 10.47
C THR A 75 -3.22 17.89 8.98
N ARG A 76 -3.78 16.85 8.38
CA ARG A 76 -4.39 16.87 7.04
C ARG A 76 -5.81 16.32 7.16
N ILE A 77 -6.74 16.95 6.49
CA ILE A 77 -8.16 16.58 6.45
C ILE A 77 -8.47 16.09 5.05
N ARG A 78 -8.73 14.80 4.88
CA ARG A 78 -9.17 14.23 3.60
C ARG A 78 -10.69 14.18 3.54
N PHE A 79 -11.27 15.02 2.70
CA PHE A 79 -12.71 15.14 2.56
C PHE A 79 -13.18 14.60 1.20
N GLY A 80 -13.92 13.49 1.22
CA GLY A 80 -14.52 12.90 0.03
C GLY A 80 -15.78 13.66 -0.42
N VAL A 81 -15.74 14.18 -1.64
CA VAL A 81 -16.83 14.90 -2.31
C VAL A 81 -17.31 14.11 -3.52
N ASP A 82 -18.58 13.74 -3.53
CA ASP A 82 -19.21 13.03 -4.64
C ASP A 82 -19.02 13.80 -5.97
N ARG A 83 -18.97 13.08 -7.10
CA ARG A 83 -18.85 13.74 -8.42
C ARG A 83 -19.94 14.77 -8.70
N ASP A 84 -21.14 14.52 -8.19
CA ASP A 84 -22.21 15.54 -8.14
C ASP A 84 -21.99 16.45 -6.92
N ALA A 85 -21.09 17.43 -7.08
CA ALA A 85 -20.74 18.38 -6.03
C ALA A 85 -21.92 19.28 -5.58
N SER A 86 -23.00 19.34 -6.38
CA SER A 86 -24.15 20.20 -6.08
C SER A 86 -24.87 19.83 -4.79
N ARG A 87 -24.69 18.59 -4.30
CA ARG A 87 -25.26 18.08 -3.05
C ARG A 87 -24.42 18.41 -1.82
N CYS A 88 -23.21 18.96 -2.00
CA CYS A 88 -22.34 19.31 -0.89
C CYS A 88 -22.63 20.73 -0.41
N ARG A 89 -23.45 20.84 0.64
CA ARG A 89 -23.94 22.11 1.20
C ARG A 89 -24.05 22.06 2.73
N PRO A 90 -24.19 23.20 3.42
CA PRO A 90 -24.53 23.22 4.84
C PRO A 90 -25.85 22.49 5.14
N ALA A 91 -25.99 21.99 6.36
CA ALA A 91 -27.07 21.16 6.86
C ALA A 91 -27.38 19.94 5.96
N SER A 92 -26.35 19.30 5.41
CA SER A 92 -26.48 18.14 4.54
C SER A 92 -25.60 16.97 5.00
N PRO A 93 -25.85 15.74 4.52
CA PRO A 93 -24.95 14.60 4.77
C PRO A 93 -23.50 14.85 4.33
N CYS A 94 -23.25 15.79 3.41
CA CYS A 94 -21.88 16.17 3.03
C CYS A 94 -21.16 16.88 4.17
N GLU A 95 -21.86 17.73 4.94
CA GLU A 95 -21.30 18.42 6.10
C GLU A 95 -20.97 17.42 7.23
N ASP A 96 -21.84 16.43 7.48
CA ASP A 96 -21.53 15.36 8.43
C ASP A 96 -20.28 14.56 8.04
N ARG A 97 -20.05 14.36 6.73
CA ARG A 97 -18.80 13.76 6.22
C ARG A 97 -17.60 14.69 6.44
N LEU A 98 -17.76 16.00 6.25
CA LEU A 98 -16.70 16.96 6.54
C LEU A 98 -16.35 16.97 8.03
N HIS A 99 -17.34 16.95 8.93
CA HIS A 99 -17.09 16.87 10.37
C HIS A 99 -16.35 15.59 10.77
N ARG A 100 -16.72 14.44 10.20
CA ARG A 100 -15.97 13.20 10.40
C ARG A 100 -14.55 13.27 9.85
N ALA A 101 -14.37 13.77 8.64
CA ALA A 101 -13.04 13.98 8.05
C ALA A 101 -12.16 14.88 8.94
N TYR A 102 -12.75 15.95 9.50
CA TYR A 102 -12.06 16.84 10.42
C TYR A 102 -11.66 16.13 11.72
N ALA A 103 -12.57 15.35 12.32
CA ALA A 103 -12.29 14.55 13.50
C ALA A 103 -11.20 13.51 13.24
N ASP A 104 -11.26 12.80 12.12
CA ASP A 104 -10.26 11.78 11.74
C ASP A 104 -8.88 12.41 11.50
N GLY A 105 -8.83 13.53 10.78
CA GLY A 105 -7.57 14.22 10.50
C GLY A 105 -6.95 14.84 11.76
N THR A 106 -7.75 15.43 12.66
CA THR A 106 -7.25 15.93 13.95
C THR A 106 -6.79 14.80 14.86
N ALA A 107 -7.46 13.64 14.85
CA ALA A 107 -7.04 12.44 15.55
C ALA A 107 -5.69 11.90 15.01
N ALA A 108 -5.53 11.88 13.69
CA ALA A 108 -4.28 11.52 13.03
C ALA A 108 -3.14 12.51 13.37
N GLY A 109 -3.41 13.82 13.35
CA GLY A 109 -2.45 14.84 13.73
C GLY A 109 -2.03 14.74 15.19
N ALA A 110 -2.94 14.44 16.11
CA ALA A 110 -2.62 14.16 17.51
C ALA A 110 -1.70 12.94 17.68
N LYS A 111 -2.00 11.86 16.94
CA LYS A 111 -1.15 10.66 16.90
C LYS A 111 0.25 10.96 16.35
N LEU A 112 0.34 11.78 15.31
CA LEU A 112 1.61 12.14 14.70
C LEU A 112 2.47 13.06 15.59
N ARG A 113 1.83 13.99 16.32
CA ARG A 113 2.49 14.77 17.37
C ARG A 113 3.06 13.88 18.47
N ALA A 114 2.28 12.90 18.91
CA ALA A 114 2.73 11.92 19.90
C ALA A 114 3.95 11.12 19.42
N LEU A 115 3.96 10.68 18.15
CA LEU A 115 5.11 10.00 17.55
C LEU A 115 6.37 10.89 17.54
N ASN A 116 6.27 12.13 17.06
CA ASN A 116 7.39 13.08 17.03
C ASN A 116 7.93 13.37 18.44
N ALA A 117 7.07 13.40 19.46
CA ALA A 117 7.48 13.67 20.83
C ALA A 117 8.15 12.47 21.52
N ALA A 118 7.67 11.25 21.26
CA ALA A 118 8.06 10.05 22.01
C ALA A 118 9.22 9.27 21.36
N PHE A 119 9.13 8.98 20.06
CA PHE A 119 10.02 8.03 19.40
C PHE A 119 11.49 8.52 19.37
N PRO A 120 11.80 9.75 18.95
CA PRO A 120 13.18 10.22 18.97
C PRO A 120 13.85 10.17 20.36
N ARG A 121 13.07 10.36 21.44
CA ARG A 121 13.58 10.32 22.82
C ARG A 121 13.95 8.92 23.32
N CYS A 122 13.35 7.87 22.73
CA CYS A 122 13.69 6.49 23.04
C CYS A 122 14.77 5.91 22.10
N GLY A 123 15.34 6.72 21.19
CA GLY A 123 16.40 6.31 20.27
C GLY A 123 15.92 5.66 18.98
N VAL A 124 14.61 5.69 18.69
CA VAL A 124 14.04 5.20 17.43
C VAL A 124 13.50 6.38 16.66
N VAL A 125 14.04 6.68 15.48
CA VAL A 125 13.62 7.85 14.72
C VAL A 125 12.72 7.43 13.56
N PRO A 126 11.44 7.86 13.53
CA PRO A 126 10.58 7.64 12.39
C PRO A 126 11.10 8.41 11.17
N LEU A 127 11.10 7.74 10.02
CA LEU A 127 11.67 8.23 8.77
C LEU A 127 10.61 8.76 7.82
N ALA A 128 9.43 8.13 7.82
CA ALA A 128 8.35 8.47 6.92
C ALA A 128 7.00 8.02 7.49
N VAL A 129 5.93 8.53 6.90
CA VAL A 129 4.58 8.02 7.04
C VAL A 129 4.15 7.43 5.71
N GLN A 130 3.61 6.22 5.75
CA GLN A 130 2.90 5.61 4.64
C GLN A 130 1.43 5.63 4.95
N ASP A 131 0.70 6.35 4.12
CA ASP A 131 -0.68 6.68 4.41
C ASP A 131 -1.64 5.87 3.54
N GLU A 132 -2.56 5.17 4.20
CA GLU A 132 -3.67 4.44 3.58
C GLU A 132 -4.94 5.31 3.47
N GLY A 133 -4.97 6.52 4.05
CA GLY A 133 -6.18 7.34 3.98
C GLY A 133 -6.30 8.62 4.83
N LEU A 134 -5.20 9.26 5.20
CA LEU A 134 -5.04 10.46 6.04
C LEU A 134 -5.75 10.37 7.41
N GLY A 135 -6.02 9.16 7.88
CA GLY A 135 -6.61 8.85 9.19
C GLY A 135 -5.59 8.31 10.20
N PRO A 136 -6.00 8.04 11.45
CA PRO A 136 -5.09 7.58 12.49
C PRO A 136 -4.49 6.19 12.20
N GLY A 137 -5.04 5.42 11.26
CA GLY A 137 -4.55 4.11 10.83
C GLY A 137 -3.30 4.09 9.94
N PHE A 138 -2.57 5.21 9.78
CA PHE A 138 -1.34 5.28 8.98
C PHE A 138 -0.21 4.36 9.51
N THR A 139 0.74 4.04 8.63
CA THR A 139 1.93 3.24 8.96
C THR A 139 3.15 4.15 9.11
N ALA A 140 3.81 4.11 10.26
CA ALA A 140 5.08 4.82 10.46
C ALA A 140 6.25 3.93 9.98
N VAL A 141 7.20 4.53 9.27
CA VAL A 141 8.41 3.85 8.81
C VAL A 141 9.54 4.12 9.79
N ILE A 142 10.23 3.08 10.25
CA ILE A 142 11.39 3.16 11.15
C ILE A 142 12.53 2.27 10.63
N GLU A 143 13.74 2.49 11.12
CA GLU A 143 14.85 1.54 10.99
C GLU A 143 15.07 0.77 12.29
N LEU A 144 15.35 -0.52 12.16
CA LEU A 144 15.72 -1.37 13.28
C LEU A 144 16.64 -2.50 12.80
N ASP A 145 17.76 -2.69 13.48
CA ASP A 145 18.71 -3.79 13.27
C ASP A 145 18.12 -5.13 13.76
N LEU A 146 17.15 -5.64 13.00
CA LEU A 146 16.55 -6.95 13.24
C LEU A 146 17.56 -8.05 12.87
N ALA A 147 18.00 -8.84 13.85
CA ALA A 147 18.84 -9.98 13.57
C ALA A 147 18.06 -11.08 12.83
N VAL A 148 18.74 -11.78 11.91
CA VAL A 148 18.12 -12.80 11.05
C VAL A 148 17.42 -13.89 11.85
N GLN A 149 18.03 -14.36 12.95
CA GLN A 149 17.55 -15.51 13.72
C GLN A 149 16.87 -15.14 15.05
N ASP A 150 17.20 -13.98 15.63
CA ASP A 150 16.65 -13.54 16.91
C ASP A 150 16.23 -12.06 16.86
N GLN A 151 14.98 -11.83 16.46
CA GLN A 151 14.44 -10.47 16.27
C GLN A 151 14.02 -9.81 17.58
N GLN A 152 13.76 -10.60 18.64
CA GLN A 152 13.09 -10.11 19.84
C GLN A 152 13.88 -9.02 20.57
N PRO A 153 15.21 -9.11 20.76
CA PRO A 153 15.99 -8.06 21.41
C PRO A 153 15.86 -6.71 20.73
N ALA A 154 15.81 -6.71 19.39
CA ALA A 154 15.65 -5.49 18.63
C ALA A 154 14.25 -4.89 18.82
N LEU A 155 13.20 -5.72 18.78
CA LEU A 155 11.81 -5.34 18.99
C LEU A 155 11.54 -4.86 20.42
N ASP A 156 12.16 -5.45 21.43
CA ASP A 156 11.98 -5.08 22.84
C ASP A 156 12.40 -3.64 23.12
N ARG A 157 13.33 -3.08 22.34
CA ARG A 157 13.71 -1.65 22.41
C ARG A 157 12.56 -0.70 22.04
N LEU A 158 11.53 -1.17 21.34
CA LEU A 158 10.34 -0.37 21.03
C LEU A 158 9.37 -0.25 22.22
N THR A 159 9.44 -1.16 23.20
CA THR A 159 8.58 -1.15 24.40
C THR A 159 8.55 0.22 25.09
N PRO A 160 9.70 0.83 25.47
CA PRO A 160 9.69 2.16 26.09
C PRO A 160 9.16 3.25 25.15
N CYS A 161 9.37 3.13 23.83
CA CYS A 161 8.83 4.07 22.84
C CYS A 161 7.30 4.04 22.81
N ILE A 162 6.72 2.83 22.81
CA ILE A 162 5.26 2.61 22.78
C ILE A 162 4.63 3.19 24.05
N ALA A 163 5.22 2.91 25.23
CA ALA A 163 4.75 3.48 26.50
C ALA A 163 4.81 5.01 26.50
N ALA A 164 5.93 5.59 26.06
CA ALA A 164 6.09 7.04 25.96
C ALA A 164 5.08 7.66 24.99
N PHE A 165 4.88 7.03 23.82
CA PHE A 165 3.89 7.45 22.82
C PHE A 165 2.48 7.48 23.39
N ARG A 166 2.05 6.43 24.10
CA ARG A 166 0.72 6.39 24.71
C ARG A 166 0.56 7.42 25.81
N SER A 167 1.61 7.68 26.59
CA SER A 167 1.56 8.66 27.70
C SER A 167 1.35 10.10 27.24
N VAL A 168 1.69 10.42 25.98
CA VAL A 168 1.52 11.77 25.41
C VAL A 168 0.24 11.91 24.58
N LEU A 169 -0.50 10.83 24.34
CA LEU A 169 -1.80 10.90 23.67
C LEU A 169 -2.83 11.59 24.56
N PRO A 170 -3.85 12.25 23.98
CA PRO A 170 -4.97 12.78 24.75
C PRO A 170 -5.64 11.68 25.59
N PRO A 171 -6.15 11.98 26.81
CA PRO A 171 -6.83 10.99 27.65
C PRO A 171 -8.07 10.34 26.99
N VAL A 172 -8.66 11.03 26.02
CA VAL A 172 -9.83 10.57 25.24
C VAL A 172 -9.44 9.88 23.92
N ALA A 173 -8.15 9.54 23.74
CA ALA A 173 -7.67 8.93 22.50
C ALA A 173 -8.36 7.59 22.22
N THR A 174 -8.79 7.38 20.98
CA THR A 174 -9.47 6.15 20.56
C THR A 174 -8.50 4.96 20.51
N PRO A 175 -9.01 3.71 20.52
CA PRO A 175 -8.17 2.52 20.33
C PRO A 175 -7.29 2.57 19.07
N GLU A 176 -7.77 3.17 17.98
CA GLU A 176 -7.01 3.33 16.74
C GLU A 176 -5.85 4.33 16.87
N GLN A 177 -6.06 5.42 17.63
CA GLN A 177 -4.98 6.36 17.95
C GLN A 177 -3.92 5.73 18.84
N GLN A 178 -4.32 4.88 19.78
CA GLN A 178 -3.42 4.16 20.69
C GLN A 178 -2.68 2.99 20.02
N SER A 179 -3.20 2.49 18.89
CA SER A 179 -2.57 1.44 18.09
C SER A 179 -1.43 2.00 17.24
N LEU A 180 -0.46 1.18 16.84
CA LEU A 180 0.63 1.57 15.94
C LEU A 180 0.76 0.55 14.82
N LYS A 181 0.91 1.02 13.58
CA LYS A 181 1.39 0.20 12.46
C LYS A 181 2.79 0.66 12.12
N LEU A 182 3.73 -0.28 12.05
CA LEU A 182 5.13 0.01 11.76
C LEU A 182 5.57 -0.74 10.51
N ARG A 183 6.23 -0.03 9.60
CA ARG A 183 7.11 -0.60 8.59
C ARG A 183 8.55 -0.44 9.06
N ILE A 184 9.25 -1.57 9.18
CA ILE A 184 10.61 -1.66 9.70
C ILE A 184 11.54 -1.91 8.52
N LEU A 185 12.38 -0.94 8.21
CA LEU A 185 13.51 -1.07 7.30
C LEU A 185 14.71 -1.66 8.06
N LEU A 186 15.53 -2.43 7.34
CA LEU A 186 16.85 -2.81 7.85
C LEU A 186 17.83 -1.65 7.61
N PRO A 187 18.72 -1.33 8.57
CA PRO A 187 19.74 -0.31 8.37
C PRO A 187 20.69 -0.65 7.22
N GLU A 188 21.11 0.36 6.47
CA GLU A 188 22.15 0.19 5.45
C GLU A 188 23.53 -0.01 6.10
N PRO A 189 24.37 -0.93 5.61
CA PRO A 189 25.73 -1.08 6.10
C PRO A 189 26.53 0.23 5.93
N GLY A 190 26.91 0.87 7.04
CA GLY A 190 27.70 2.10 7.04
C GLY A 190 26.90 3.39 6.80
N GLY A 191 25.56 3.33 6.74
CA GLY A 191 24.69 4.48 6.58
C GLY A 191 23.54 4.48 7.60
N ALA A 192 23.37 5.57 8.32
CA ALA A 192 22.13 5.81 9.07
C ALA A 192 21.15 6.54 8.16
N ALA A 193 19.87 6.13 8.11
CA ALA A 193 18.90 6.90 7.36
C ALA A 193 18.81 8.34 7.90
N ARG A 194 18.75 9.29 6.99
CA ARG A 194 18.61 10.70 7.35
C ARG A 194 17.20 10.93 7.87
N ALA A 195 17.09 11.07 9.18
CA ALA A 195 15.84 11.43 9.83
C ALA A 195 15.30 12.79 9.31
N PRO A 196 13.99 12.92 9.12
CA PRO A 196 13.38 14.21 8.88
C PRO A 196 13.54 15.10 10.12
N ALA A 197 13.66 16.42 9.92
CA ALA A 197 13.65 17.37 11.04
C ALA A 197 12.30 17.36 11.78
N LEU A 198 11.21 17.06 11.06
CA LEU A 198 9.86 16.93 11.57
C LEU A 198 9.11 15.88 10.75
N LEU A 199 8.50 14.90 11.40
CA LEU A 199 7.66 13.90 10.74
C LEU A 199 6.25 14.46 10.54
N THR A 200 5.84 14.65 9.30
CA THR A 200 4.48 15.09 8.88
C THR A 200 3.79 13.98 8.08
N LEU A 201 2.48 14.11 7.82
CA LEU A 201 1.75 13.16 6.96
C LEU A 201 2.26 13.18 5.51
N ASP A 202 2.92 14.27 5.09
CA ASP A 202 3.53 14.41 3.77
C ASP A 202 4.98 13.89 3.73
N THR A 203 5.52 13.42 4.87
CA THR A 203 6.90 12.93 4.93
C THR A 203 6.96 11.51 4.35
N THR A 204 7.44 11.39 3.12
CA THR A 204 7.55 10.13 2.40
C THR A 204 8.96 9.56 2.43
N LEU A 205 9.05 8.24 2.21
CA LEU A 205 10.32 7.55 2.06
C LEU A 205 10.88 7.81 0.64
N ALA A 206 12.20 7.94 0.51
CA ALA A 206 12.83 8.05 -0.81
C ALA A 206 12.53 6.80 -1.67
N ASP A 207 12.22 7.01 -2.95
CA ASP A 207 11.78 5.93 -3.87
C ASP A 207 12.71 4.71 -3.86
N ALA A 208 14.02 4.93 -3.79
CA ALA A 208 15.01 3.84 -3.74
C ALA A 208 14.80 2.88 -2.56
N ARG A 209 14.31 3.38 -1.42
CA ARG A 209 14.06 2.60 -0.21
C ARG A 209 12.63 2.02 -0.17
N SER A 210 11.73 2.49 -1.04
CA SER A 210 10.32 2.05 -1.07
C SER A 210 10.16 0.59 -1.47
N ASP A 211 11.05 0.08 -2.32
CA ASP A 211 11.00 -1.31 -2.81
C ASP A 211 11.96 -2.26 -2.06
N GLU A 212 12.67 -1.76 -1.04
CA GLU A 212 13.55 -2.59 -0.23
C GLU A 212 12.79 -3.59 0.64
N ILE A 213 13.49 -4.68 0.96
CA ILE A 213 12.99 -5.63 1.94
C ILE A 213 12.73 -4.91 3.26
N SER A 214 11.53 -5.10 3.77
CA SER A 214 11.06 -4.46 4.98
C SER A 214 9.95 -5.28 5.59
N PHE A 215 9.71 -5.03 6.87
CA PHE A 215 8.80 -5.84 7.66
C PHE A 215 7.68 -5.00 8.24
N LEU A 216 6.46 -5.53 8.25
CA LEU A 216 5.29 -4.91 8.86
C LEU A 216 5.01 -5.55 10.22
N THR A 217 4.58 -4.72 11.17
CA THR A 217 4.00 -5.17 12.42
C THR A 217 2.94 -4.18 12.91
N GLY A 218 1.99 -4.67 13.68
CA GLY A 218 0.94 -3.89 14.32
C GLY A 218 0.96 -4.08 15.82
N ILE A 219 0.80 -2.98 16.57
CA ILE A 219 0.64 -2.97 18.01
C ILE A 219 -0.77 -2.48 18.31
N GLY A 220 -1.59 -3.32 18.94
CA GLY A 220 -2.94 -2.94 19.40
C GLY A 220 -2.88 -1.99 20.61
N PRO A 221 -4.02 -1.44 21.06
CA PRO A 221 -4.06 -0.45 22.15
C PRO A 221 -3.56 -1.01 23.49
N GLU A 222 -3.83 -2.28 23.79
CA GLU A 222 -3.48 -2.94 25.05
C GLU A 222 -2.13 -3.68 25.02
N ALA A 223 -1.46 -3.72 23.85
CA ALA A 223 -0.24 -4.51 23.68
C ALA A 223 0.99 -3.65 24.01
N ASP A 224 1.79 -4.04 24.99
CA ASP A 224 3.00 -3.28 25.37
C ASP A 224 4.26 -3.76 24.66
N ARG A 225 4.19 -4.91 23.98
CA ARG A 225 5.34 -5.56 23.35
C ARG A 225 4.98 -6.01 21.95
N ILE A 226 6.02 -6.13 21.12
CA ILE A 226 5.92 -6.64 19.76
C ILE A 226 6.52 -8.04 19.73
N PRO A 227 5.70 -9.09 19.53
CA PRO A 227 6.23 -10.43 19.35
C PRO A 227 6.95 -10.56 17.99
N ALA A 228 8.07 -11.27 17.93
CA ALA A 228 8.75 -11.58 16.66
C ALA A 228 7.84 -12.34 15.67
N GLU A 229 6.90 -13.15 16.16
CA GLU A 229 5.91 -13.86 15.35
C GLU A 229 4.89 -12.92 14.68
N SER A 230 4.79 -11.66 15.11
CA SER A 230 3.92 -10.65 14.50
C SER A 230 4.51 -10.05 13.22
N LEU A 231 5.81 -10.19 12.99
CA LEU A 231 6.48 -9.64 11.80
C LEU A 231 5.93 -10.27 10.52
N ARG A 232 5.74 -9.44 9.51
CA ARG A 232 5.28 -9.83 8.17
C ARG A 232 6.20 -9.20 7.13
N VAL A 233 6.40 -9.84 5.98
CA VAL A 233 7.11 -9.16 4.87
C VAL A 233 6.20 -8.10 4.27
N HIS A 234 6.76 -6.93 3.94
CA HIS A 234 6.03 -5.88 3.23
C HIS A 234 5.73 -6.30 1.78
N PRO A 235 4.48 -6.20 1.30
CA PRO A 235 4.06 -6.78 0.02
C PRO A 235 4.69 -6.12 -1.21
N ALA A 236 5.08 -4.84 -1.14
CA ALA A 236 5.72 -4.15 -2.26
C ALA A 236 7.02 -4.83 -2.71
N PHE A 237 7.82 -5.35 -1.76
CA PHE A 237 9.06 -6.07 -2.06
C PHE A 237 8.82 -7.29 -2.96
N LEU A 238 7.76 -8.05 -2.66
CA LEU A 238 7.38 -9.25 -3.43
C LEU A 238 6.78 -8.93 -4.80
N SER A 239 6.25 -7.71 -4.94
CA SER A 239 5.62 -7.22 -6.16
C SER A 239 6.61 -6.48 -7.08
N GLY A 240 7.80 -6.15 -6.55
CA GLY A 240 8.90 -5.55 -7.31
C GLY A 240 9.32 -6.45 -8.47
N ARG A 241 9.56 -5.84 -9.64
CA ARG A 241 9.85 -6.54 -10.89
C ARG A 241 10.97 -7.57 -10.74
N THR A 242 12.11 -7.16 -10.18
CA THR A 242 13.27 -8.02 -10.01
C THR A 242 12.98 -9.27 -9.17
N MET A 243 12.25 -9.10 -8.06
CA MET A 243 11.87 -10.21 -7.19
C MET A 243 10.92 -11.17 -7.91
N ARG A 244 9.88 -10.61 -8.52
CA ARG A 244 8.87 -11.38 -9.24
C ARG A 244 9.51 -12.19 -10.37
N ASP A 245 10.36 -11.56 -11.17
CA ASP A 245 10.99 -12.22 -12.32
C ASP A 245 11.89 -13.38 -11.84
N ARG A 246 12.66 -13.21 -10.74
CA ARG A 246 13.44 -14.33 -10.14
C ARG A 246 12.57 -15.50 -9.69
N LEU A 247 11.42 -15.22 -9.07
CA LEU A 247 10.49 -16.26 -8.63
C LEU A 247 9.88 -17.01 -9.83
N VAL A 248 9.54 -16.27 -10.90
CA VAL A 248 9.02 -16.83 -12.14
C VAL A 248 10.08 -17.68 -12.84
N ASP A 249 11.30 -17.16 -13.03
CA ASP A 249 12.41 -17.88 -13.68
C ASP A 249 12.73 -19.20 -12.97
N ALA A 250 12.75 -19.20 -11.64
CA ALA A 250 12.98 -20.40 -10.84
C ALA A 250 11.84 -21.43 -11.04
N ALA A 251 10.59 -20.97 -11.10
CA ALA A 251 9.44 -21.83 -11.35
C ALA A 251 9.44 -22.40 -12.78
N GLU A 252 9.75 -21.58 -13.79
CA GLU A 252 9.87 -22.02 -15.18
C GLU A 252 10.99 -23.04 -15.35
N THR A 253 12.16 -22.80 -14.74
CA THR A 253 13.28 -23.75 -14.74
C THR A 253 12.90 -25.07 -14.11
N ALA A 254 12.20 -25.05 -12.97
CA ALA A 254 11.72 -26.26 -12.30
C ALA A 254 10.75 -27.04 -13.19
N LEU A 255 9.81 -26.37 -13.86
CA LEU A 255 8.82 -26.99 -14.73
C LEU A 255 9.43 -27.53 -16.03
N ALA A 256 10.46 -26.87 -16.57
CA ALA A 256 11.19 -27.34 -17.75
C ALA A 256 11.96 -28.64 -17.48
N GLY A 257 12.45 -28.83 -16.24
CA GLY A 257 13.10 -30.06 -15.81
C GLY A 257 12.13 -31.17 -15.36
N ASP A 258 10.84 -30.89 -15.21
CA ASP A 258 9.85 -31.85 -14.75
C ASP A 258 9.24 -32.65 -15.92
N PRO A 259 9.13 -33.99 -15.83
CA PRO A 259 8.57 -34.81 -16.91
C PRO A 259 7.12 -34.46 -17.29
N GLY A 260 6.33 -33.93 -16.36
CA GLY A 260 4.96 -33.50 -16.62
C GLY A 260 4.85 -32.09 -17.19
N GLY A 261 5.98 -31.38 -17.30
CA GLY A 261 6.08 -30.02 -17.84
C GLY A 261 5.18 -29.01 -17.14
N GLY A 262 5.02 -27.85 -17.78
CA GLY A 262 4.08 -26.81 -17.39
C GLY A 262 4.51 -25.45 -17.89
N GLN A 263 3.64 -24.46 -17.76
CA GLN A 263 3.92 -23.09 -18.17
C GLN A 263 3.43 -22.11 -17.11
N VAL A 264 4.31 -21.19 -16.72
CA VAL A 264 3.96 -20.05 -15.86
C VAL A 264 3.24 -19.01 -16.71
N ALA A 265 2.19 -18.40 -16.16
CA ALA A 265 1.48 -17.33 -16.87
C ALA A 265 2.38 -16.08 -16.98
N THR A 266 2.23 -15.32 -18.08
CA THR A 266 2.99 -14.08 -18.33
C THR A 266 2.88 -13.07 -17.21
N LEU A 267 1.77 -13.05 -16.49
CA LEU A 267 1.57 -12.29 -15.27
C LEU A 267 1.33 -13.26 -14.12
N ALA A 268 2.42 -13.69 -13.48
CA ALA A 268 2.39 -14.51 -12.29
C ALA A 268 2.84 -13.71 -11.07
N PHE A 269 2.15 -13.95 -9.95
CA PHE A 269 2.45 -13.32 -8.66
C PHE A 269 2.63 -14.41 -7.61
N PRO A 270 3.51 -14.19 -6.63
CA PRO A 270 3.69 -15.12 -5.53
C PRO A 270 2.38 -15.25 -4.74
N THR A 271 1.92 -16.48 -4.57
CA THR A 271 0.67 -16.84 -3.89
C THR A 271 0.98 -17.52 -2.56
N GLY A 272 0.17 -17.21 -1.53
CA GLY A 272 0.28 -17.89 -0.23
C GLY A 272 1.57 -17.60 0.52
N THR A 273 2.26 -16.50 0.20
CA THR A 273 3.59 -16.18 0.72
C THR A 273 3.66 -16.15 2.24
N ARG A 274 4.76 -16.68 2.79
CA ARG A 274 5.07 -16.71 4.21
C ARG A 274 6.53 -16.37 4.47
N LEU A 275 6.78 -15.55 5.47
CA LEU A 275 8.10 -15.34 6.05
C LEU A 275 8.41 -16.50 7.00
N ASP A 276 9.63 -17.04 6.96
CA ASP A 276 10.04 -18.13 7.86
C ASP A 276 9.81 -17.75 9.33
N PRO A 277 9.36 -18.69 10.19
CA PRO A 277 9.06 -18.36 11.59
C PRO A 277 10.29 -18.01 12.42
N GLN A 278 11.48 -18.50 12.04
CA GLN A 278 12.73 -18.32 12.77
C GLN A 278 13.69 -17.37 12.06
N ARG A 279 13.60 -17.29 10.72
CA ARG A 279 14.51 -16.50 9.88
C ARG A 279 13.82 -15.35 9.17
N LEU A 280 14.42 -14.15 9.20
CA LEU A 280 13.92 -12.99 8.44
C LEU A 280 14.30 -12.99 6.97
N ASP A 281 15.35 -13.71 6.63
CA ASP A 281 15.92 -13.79 5.28
C ASP A 281 15.38 -14.98 4.49
N VAL A 282 14.39 -15.73 5.01
CA VAL A 282 13.79 -16.85 4.31
C VAL A 282 12.31 -16.59 4.05
N ILE A 283 11.92 -16.58 2.77
CA ILE A 283 10.53 -16.42 2.34
C ILE A 283 10.11 -17.68 1.57
N ARG A 284 8.89 -18.15 1.80
CA ARG A 284 8.28 -19.25 1.05
C ARG A 284 7.06 -18.74 0.30
N SER A 285 6.89 -19.17 -0.94
CA SER A 285 5.74 -18.79 -1.76
C SER A 285 5.40 -19.88 -2.77
N TYR A 286 4.22 -19.79 -3.36
CA TYR A 286 3.86 -20.56 -4.55
C TYR A 286 3.89 -19.67 -5.79
N ILE A 287 4.38 -20.19 -6.91
CA ILE A 287 4.10 -19.64 -8.23
C ILE A 287 3.12 -20.57 -8.93
N LEU A 288 1.99 -20.00 -9.35
CA LEU A 288 0.95 -20.76 -10.04
C LEU A 288 1.28 -20.89 -11.53
N ALA A 289 1.09 -22.09 -12.05
CA ALA A 289 1.37 -22.48 -13.43
C ALA A 289 0.23 -23.36 -13.97
N CYS A 290 0.29 -23.68 -15.26
CA CYS A 290 -0.68 -24.57 -15.89
C CYS A 290 -0.01 -25.73 -16.62
N SER A 291 -0.69 -26.88 -16.66
CA SER A 291 -0.29 -28.06 -17.42
C SER A 291 -0.37 -27.85 -18.94
N THR A 292 -1.32 -27.05 -19.40
CA THR A 292 -1.54 -26.79 -20.83
C THR A 292 -1.83 -25.32 -21.10
N VAL A 293 -1.18 -24.78 -22.13
CA VAL A 293 -1.50 -23.47 -22.69
C VAL A 293 -1.94 -23.67 -24.14
N ARG A 294 -3.21 -23.38 -24.42
CA ARG A 294 -3.77 -23.45 -25.77
C ARG A 294 -3.92 -22.04 -26.32
N LYS A 295 -3.24 -21.75 -27.44
CA LYS A 295 -3.40 -20.48 -28.16
C LYS A 295 -4.90 -20.24 -28.45
N GLY A 296 -5.41 -19.09 -28.03
CA GLY A 296 -6.79 -18.66 -28.29
C GLY A 296 -7.85 -19.10 -27.25
N GLN A 297 -7.50 -19.81 -26.18
CA GLN A 297 -8.48 -20.29 -25.17
C GLN A 297 -8.59 -19.43 -23.90
N GLY A 298 -8.15 -18.16 -23.95
CA GLY A 298 -8.20 -17.27 -22.80
C GLY A 298 -7.10 -17.54 -21.77
N PRO A 299 -7.19 -16.97 -20.55
CA PRO A 299 -6.13 -17.05 -19.56
C PRO A 299 -5.90 -18.47 -19.05
N CYS A 300 -4.63 -18.75 -18.75
CA CYS A 300 -4.13 -20.00 -18.19
C CYS A 300 -4.94 -20.42 -16.95
N ARG A 301 -5.63 -21.58 -17.00
CA ARG A 301 -6.29 -22.14 -15.81
C ARG A 301 -5.24 -22.81 -14.94
N THR A 302 -4.80 -22.12 -13.90
CA THR A 302 -3.70 -22.60 -13.06
C THR A 302 -4.08 -23.88 -12.30
N ASP A 303 -3.48 -25.01 -12.66
CA ASP A 303 -3.67 -26.33 -12.04
C ASP A 303 -2.37 -26.89 -11.45
N ILE A 304 -1.27 -26.14 -11.57
CA ILE A 304 0.04 -26.45 -10.99
C ILE A 304 0.46 -25.33 -10.04
N ALA A 305 1.12 -25.68 -8.94
CA ALA A 305 1.85 -24.74 -8.10
C ALA A 305 3.29 -25.21 -7.90
N VAL A 306 4.25 -24.34 -8.14
CA VAL A 306 5.65 -24.56 -7.77
C VAL A 306 5.89 -23.93 -6.41
N ARG A 307 6.24 -24.74 -5.42
CA ARG A 307 6.64 -24.27 -4.09
C ARG A 307 8.08 -23.80 -4.15
N LEU A 308 8.31 -22.56 -3.74
CA LEU A 308 9.62 -21.91 -3.75
C LEU A 308 10.04 -21.52 -2.34
N ARG A 309 11.32 -21.65 -2.05
CA ARG A 309 12.01 -21.04 -0.92
C ARG A 309 13.02 -20.03 -1.43
N HIS A 310 12.88 -18.78 -1.01
CA HIS A 310 13.83 -17.72 -1.26
C HIS A 310 14.70 -17.53 -0.02
N ASP A 311 16.01 -17.75 -0.14
CA ASP A 311 17.00 -17.31 0.83
C ASP A 311 17.61 -15.97 0.36
N LEU A 312 17.21 -14.89 1.01
CA LEU A 312 17.56 -13.52 0.69
C LEU A 312 19.03 -13.21 0.99
N GLY A 313 19.62 -13.89 1.97
CA GLY A 313 21.04 -13.75 2.30
C GLY A 313 21.93 -14.32 1.20
N ALA A 314 21.53 -15.44 0.62
CA ALA A 314 22.22 -16.05 -0.53
C ALA A 314 21.79 -15.43 -1.88
N GLY A 315 20.65 -14.73 -1.92
CA GLY A 315 20.03 -14.25 -3.16
C GLY A 315 19.48 -15.38 -4.05
N GLU A 316 19.21 -16.55 -3.46
CA GLU A 316 18.82 -17.76 -4.17
C GLU A 316 17.32 -18.06 -4.04
N VAL A 317 16.70 -18.46 -5.14
CA VAL A 317 15.34 -19.02 -5.16
C VAL A 317 15.43 -20.50 -5.50
N ILE A 318 15.00 -21.34 -4.57
CA ILE A 318 15.11 -22.79 -4.64
C ILE A 318 13.71 -23.39 -4.81
N PRO A 319 13.44 -24.09 -5.93
CA PRO A 319 12.23 -24.90 -6.06
C PRO A 319 12.26 -26.08 -5.10
N GLU A 320 11.24 -26.21 -4.28
CA GLU A 320 11.13 -27.29 -3.28
C GLU A 320 10.19 -28.41 -3.71
N ALA A 321 9.15 -28.09 -4.48
CA ALA A 321 8.16 -29.05 -4.95
C ALA A 321 7.35 -28.51 -6.12
N ILE A 322 6.89 -29.41 -6.98
CA ILE A 322 5.85 -29.14 -7.99
C ILE A 322 4.60 -29.89 -7.56
N ILE A 323 3.51 -29.16 -7.37
CA ILE A 323 2.22 -29.68 -6.90
C ILE A 323 1.23 -29.57 -8.06
N ARG A 324 0.59 -30.69 -8.41
CA ARG A 324 -0.40 -30.76 -9.50
C ARG A 324 -1.79 -30.92 -8.93
N ASP A 325 -2.79 -30.70 -9.79
CA ASP A 325 -4.21 -30.81 -9.45
C ASP A 325 -4.58 -29.96 -8.22
N ILE A 326 -4.07 -28.72 -8.21
CA ILE A 326 -4.23 -27.80 -7.07
C ILE A 326 -5.64 -27.20 -6.98
N ARG A 327 -6.60 -27.70 -7.76
CA ARG A 327 -7.98 -27.23 -7.74
C ARG A 327 -8.95 -28.35 -7.41
N ASP A 328 -9.95 -28.04 -6.59
CA ASP A 328 -11.05 -28.96 -6.32
C ASP A 328 -12.05 -29.04 -7.51
N ALA A 329 -13.08 -29.86 -7.37
CA ALA A 329 -14.11 -30.04 -8.40
C ALA A 329 -14.89 -28.75 -8.73
N GLN A 330 -14.95 -27.81 -7.77
CA GLN A 330 -15.59 -26.50 -7.91
C GLN A 330 -14.63 -25.44 -8.48
N GLY A 331 -13.35 -25.77 -8.64
CA GLY A 331 -12.32 -24.90 -9.18
C GLY A 331 -11.61 -24.03 -8.14
N ASN A 332 -11.83 -24.23 -6.84
CA ASN A 332 -11.13 -23.48 -5.78
C ASN A 332 -9.69 -23.99 -5.63
N LEU A 333 -8.77 -23.10 -5.28
CA LEU A 333 -7.38 -23.47 -4.99
C LEU A 333 -7.30 -24.27 -3.68
N ARG A 334 -6.64 -25.42 -3.74
CA ARG A 334 -6.35 -26.32 -2.63
C ARG A 334 -4.83 -26.50 -2.51
N LEU A 335 -4.20 -25.61 -1.75
CA LEU A 335 -2.77 -25.67 -1.44
C LEU A 335 -2.58 -25.88 0.06
N SER A 336 -1.60 -26.70 0.43
CA SER A 336 -1.18 -26.80 1.82
C SER A 336 -0.64 -25.45 2.29
N PRO A 337 -0.97 -25.02 3.53
CA PRO A 337 -0.40 -23.80 4.07
C PRO A 337 1.13 -23.92 4.15
N LEU A 338 1.83 -22.87 3.74
CA LEU A 338 3.27 -22.78 3.94
C LEU A 338 3.57 -22.52 5.42
N PRO A 339 4.66 -23.09 5.96
CA PRO A 339 5.08 -22.78 7.32
C PRO A 339 5.56 -21.32 7.39
N GLY A 340 5.22 -20.65 8.49
CA GLY A 340 5.75 -19.34 8.82
C GLY A 340 4.71 -18.25 9.04
N ARG A 341 5.22 -17.03 9.15
CA ARG A 341 4.52 -15.77 9.40
C ARG A 341 3.90 -15.26 8.09
N GLY A 342 2.77 -14.55 8.14
CA GLY A 342 2.09 -14.04 6.95
C GLY A 342 2.89 -12.98 6.15
N VAL A 343 2.30 -12.50 5.06
CA VAL A 343 2.63 -11.20 4.43
C VAL A 343 1.62 -10.17 4.95
N GLY A 344 2.09 -8.93 5.13
CA GLY A 344 1.31 -7.84 5.72
C GLY A 344 0.44 -7.12 4.70
#